data_AF-A0A131ZSP1-F1
#
_entry.id   AF-A0A131ZSP1-F1
#
_cell.length_a   1.000
_cell.length_b   1.000
_cell.length_c   1.000
_cell.angle_alpha   90.00
_cell.angle_beta   90.00
_cell.angle_gamma   90.00
#
_symmetry.space_group_name_H-M   'P 1'
#
loop_
_entity.id
_entity.type
_entity.pdbx_description
1 polymer ?
#
loop_
_entity_poly.entity_id
_entity_poly.type
_entity_poly.pdbx_seq_one_letter_code
_entity_poly.pdbx_strand_id
1 'polypeptide(L)'
;MPLTFGDAVRRVKNGDQNNEQFAFLTDSTLVKYAVMTNCDLQSVGNEFSRKPIALAVQQNSDLKDKLSSTILKLLNQRRLENLKEKWWNQNEEKKECQDSKKQSDGISINNIGGVFIVIFIGVILACITLVIEYWYFKKKESNVVTISDKNKNQGFAIGNLQPNNHLTPRTNFNTDFGMNQERMLRRLRATKKSFNSFVNNY
;
A
#
# COMPACT_ATOMS: atom_id res chain seq x y z
N MET A 1 -6.58 1.51 -43.24
CA MET A 1 -6.63 0.36 -42.32
C MET A 1 -5.44 -0.53 -42.66
N PRO A 2 -4.65 -1.07 -41.69
CA PRO A 2 -3.52 -1.94 -42.01
C PRO A 2 -4.01 -3.21 -42.73
N LEU A 3 -3.29 -3.63 -43.78
CA LEU A 3 -3.63 -4.81 -44.58
C LEU A 3 -3.02 -6.09 -44.02
N THR A 4 -1.94 -5.97 -43.23
CA THR A 4 -1.22 -7.10 -42.64
C THR A 4 -1.05 -6.91 -41.14
N PHE A 5 -0.83 -8.03 -40.45
CA PHE A 5 -0.54 -8.04 -39.01
C PHE A 5 0.74 -7.24 -38.67
N GLY A 6 1.80 -7.39 -39.46
CA GLY A 6 3.06 -6.68 -39.24
C GLY A 6 2.91 -5.16 -39.38
N ASP A 7 2.18 -4.70 -40.40
CA ASP A 7 1.91 -3.27 -40.58
C ASP A 7 1.07 -2.70 -39.43
N ALA A 8 0.10 -3.49 -38.94
CA ALA A 8 -0.72 -3.09 -37.81
C ALA A 8 0.11 -2.90 -36.54
N VAL A 9 1.00 -3.85 -36.23
CA VAL A 9 1.91 -3.77 -35.08
C VAL A 9 2.86 -2.57 -35.19
N ARG A 10 3.43 -2.33 -36.38
CA ARG A 10 4.28 -1.16 -36.64
C ARG A 10 3.52 0.15 -36.44
N ARG A 11 2.27 0.23 -36.89
CA ARG A 11 1.44 1.42 -36.72
C ARG A 11 1.10 1.68 -35.26
N VAL A 12 0.75 0.64 -34.49
CA VAL A 12 0.54 0.76 -33.03
C VAL A 12 1.79 1.32 -32.36
N LYS A 13 2.98 0.80 -32.71
CA LYS A 13 4.26 1.27 -32.15
C LYS A 13 4.59 2.71 -32.54
N ASN A 14 4.33 3.10 -33.79
CA ASN A 14 4.62 4.46 -34.27
C ASN A 14 3.57 5.50 -33.83
N GLY A 15 2.36 5.08 -33.51
CA GLY A 15 1.28 5.96 -33.04
C GLY A 15 1.63 6.65 -31.72
N ASP A 16 2.33 5.93 -30.83
CA ASP A 16 2.81 6.45 -29.54
C ASP A 16 3.71 7.68 -29.70
N GLN A 17 4.56 7.71 -30.73
CA GLN A 17 5.47 8.84 -30.97
C GLN A 17 4.81 10.06 -31.61
N ASN A 18 3.71 9.85 -32.36
CA ASN A 18 3.04 10.92 -33.11
C ASN A 18 1.80 11.49 -32.39
N ASN A 19 1.57 11.11 -31.12
CA ASN A 19 0.34 11.39 -30.37
C ASN A 19 -0.95 10.89 -31.06
N GLU A 20 -0.84 9.92 -31.98
CA GLU A 20 -1.99 9.30 -32.64
C GLU A 20 -2.32 8.00 -31.90
N GLN A 21 -3.43 7.99 -31.15
CA GLN A 21 -3.89 6.80 -30.45
C GLN A 21 -4.47 5.79 -31.44
N PHE A 22 -3.73 4.73 -31.72
CA PHE A 22 -4.14 3.65 -32.60
C PHE A 22 -4.20 2.32 -31.84
N ALA A 23 -5.36 1.67 -31.86
CA ALA A 23 -5.54 0.32 -31.32
C ALA A 23 -5.84 -0.66 -32.46
N PHE A 24 -5.27 -1.86 -32.36
CA PHE A 24 -5.49 -2.92 -33.33
C PHE A 24 -6.22 -4.11 -32.70
N LEU A 25 -7.28 -4.57 -33.36
CA LEU A 25 -8.08 -5.71 -32.93
C LEU A 25 -7.84 -6.87 -33.88
N THR A 26 -7.44 -8.00 -33.33
CA THR A 26 -7.25 -9.27 -34.06
C THR A 26 -7.47 -10.45 -33.12
N ASP A 27 -7.26 -11.66 -33.61
CA ASP A 27 -7.39 -12.87 -32.80
C ASP A 27 -6.48 -12.81 -31.57
N SER A 28 -7.00 -13.28 -30.44
CA SER A 28 -6.32 -13.18 -29.14
C SER A 28 -4.97 -13.90 -29.11
N THR A 29 -4.82 -14.97 -29.88
CA THR A 29 -3.56 -15.71 -30.02
C THR A 29 -2.47 -14.87 -30.69
N LEU A 30 -2.81 -14.09 -31.72
CA LEU A 30 -1.88 -13.21 -32.42
C LEU A 30 -1.47 -12.03 -31.54
N VAL A 31 -2.43 -11.41 -30.84
CA VAL A 31 -2.13 -10.35 -29.86
C VAL A 31 -1.21 -10.87 -28.77
N LYS A 32 -1.52 -12.05 -28.20
CA LYS A 32 -0.72 -12.66 -27.14
C LYS A 32 0.70 -12.98 -27.59
N TYR A 33 0.87 -13.44 -28.83
CA TYR A 33 2.19 -13.67 -29.41
C TYR A 33 2.96 -12.35 -29.64
N ALA A 34 2.31 -11.29 -30.13
CA ALA A 34 2.95 -9.98 -30.29
C ALA A 34 3.42 -9.38 -28.96
N VAL A 35 2.60 -9.47 -27.91
CA VAL A 35 2.95 -9.02 -26.55
C VAL A 35 4.05 -9.88 -25.93
N MET A 36 4.06 -11.18 -26.20
CA MET A 36 5.11 -12.10 -25.73
C MET A 36 6.47 -11.83 -26.38
N THR A 37 6.49 -11.40 -27.64
CA THR A 37 7.71 -11.13 -28.42
C THR A 37 8.16 -9.68 -28.34
N ASN A 38 7.31 -8.74 -27.92
CA ASN A 38 7.61 -7.31 -27.84
C ASN A 38 7.05 -6.70 -26.55
N CYS A 39 7.95 -6.20 -25.70
CA CYS A 39 7.59 -5.60 -24.40
C CYS A 39 6.91 -4.24 -24.48
N ASP A 40 6.98 -3.57 -25.64
CA ASP A 40 6.35 -2.27 -25.89
C ASP A 40 4.84 -2.40 -26.12
N LEU A 41 4.34 -3.63 -26.34
CA LEU A 41 2.94 -3.91 -26.63
C LEU A 41 2.24 -4.46 -25.40
N GLN A 42 1.00 -4.06 -25.20
CA GLN A 42 0.14 -4.63 -24.16
C GLN A 42 -1.23 -4.98 -24.72
N SER A 43 -1.77 -6.11 -24.28
CA SER A 43 -3.18 -6.45 -24.52
C SER A 43 -4.04 -5.71 -23.51
N VAL A 44 -5.14 -5.12 -23.98
CA VAL A 44 -6.10 -4.38 -23.16
C VAL A 44 -7.46 -5.09 -23.22
N GLY A 45 -8.05 -5.32 -22.04
CA GLY A 45 -9.36 -5.96 -21.91
C GLY A 45 -9.35 -7.49 -22.01
N ASN A 46 -10.55 -8.07 -22.00
CA ASN A 46 -10.77 -9.51 -22.09
C ASN A 46 -11.06 -9.93 -23.55
N GLU A 47 -10.92 -11.23 -23.84
CA GLU A 47 -11.28 -11.75 -25.16
C GLU A 47 -12.78 -11.59 -25.41
N PHE A 48 -13.15 -10.79 -26.42
CA PHE A 48 -14.55 -10.53 -26.77
C PHE A 48 -15.33 -11.78 -27.20
N SER A 49 -14.66 -12.74 -27.83
CA SER A 49 -15.28 -13.99 -28.28
C SER A 49 -14.25 -15.12 -28.38
N ARG A 50 -14.58 -16.27 -27.79
CA ARG A 50 -13.76 -17.49 -27.91
C ARG A 50 -14.26 -18.30 -29.09
N LYS A 51 -13.50 -18.28 -30.18
CA LYS A 51 -13.77 -19.08 -31.37
C LYS A 51 -12.86 -20.31 -31.38
N PRO A 52 -13.41 -21.54 -31.46
CA PRO A 52 -12.59 -22.73 -31.56
C PRO A 52 -11.91 -22.81 -32.95
N ILE A 53 -10.68 -23.32 -32.97
CA ILE A 53 -9.99 -23.67 -34.22
C ILE A 53 -10.47 -25.05 -34.67
N ALA A 54 -10.79 -25.19 -35.95
CA ALA A 54 -11.26 -26.43 -36.53
C ALA A 54 -10.41 -26.84 -37.74
N LEU A 55 -10.23 -28.15 -37.92
CA LEU A 55 -9.59 -28.71 -39.11
C LEU A 55 -10.68 -29.10 -40.10
N ALA A 56 -10.61 -28.55 -41.32
CA ALA A 56 -11.55 -28.88 -42.38
C ALA A 56 -11.12 -30.15 -43.11
N VAL A 57 -12.09 -31.02 -43.42
CA VAL A 57 -11.92 -32.24 -44.21
C VAL A 57 -12.99 -32.30 -45.29
N GLN A 58 -12.71 -33.03 -46.38
CA GLN A 58 -13.69 -33.23 -47.44
C GLN A 58 -14.95 -33.92 -46.89
N GLN A 59 -16.12 -33.51 -47.37
CA GLN A 59 -17.39 -34.13 -47.01
C GLN A 59 -17.38 -35.60 -47.42
N ASN A 60 -17.95 -36.47 -46.58
CA ASN A 60 -18.00 -37.93 -46.75
C ASN A 60 -16.64 -38.65 -46.74
N SER A 61 -15.59 -38.04 -46.20
CA SER A 61 -14.30 -38.72 -46.01
C SER A 61 -14.23 -39.44 -44.65
N ASP A 62 -13.83 -40.71 -44.65
CA ASP A 62 -13.52 -41.51 -43.45
C ASP A 62 -12.46 -40.85 -42.53
N LEU A 63 -11.69 -39.90 -43.06
CA LEU A 63 -10.68 -39.15 -42.31
C LEU A 63 -11.29 -38.30 -41.19
N LYS A 64 -12.54 -37.85 -41.35
CA LYS A 64 -13.25 -37.04 -40.35
C LYS A 64 -13.32 -37.75 -39.00
N ASP A 65 -13.75 -39.02 -39.00
CA ASP A 65 -13.96 -39.79 -37.77
C ASP A 65 -12.63 -40.23 -37.16
N LYS A 66 -11.65 -40.56 -38.01
CA LYS A 66 -10.30 -40.89 -37.57
C LYS A 66 -9.58 -39.70 -36.92
N LEU A 67 -9.70 -38.50 -37.48
CA LEU A 67 -9.14 -37.28 -36.88
C LEU A 67 -9.84 -36.94 -35.56
N SER A 68 -11.17 -36.97 -35.55
CA SER A 68 -11.96 -36.62 -34.35
C SER A 68 -11.63 -37.55 -33.17
N SER A 69 -11.56 -38.86 -33.42
CA SER A 69 -11.19 -39.84 -32.38
C SER A 69 -9.73 -39.70 -31.91
N THR A 70 -8.80 -39.37 -32.80
CA THR A 70 -7.39 -39.15 -32.45
C THR A 70 -7.20 -37.88 -31.63
N ILE A 71 -7.86 -36.79 -32.00
CA ILE A 71 -7.84 -35.52 -31.24
C ILE A 71 -8.39 -35.75 -29.83
N LEU A 72 -9.50 -36.49 -29.70
CA LEU A 72 -10.06 -36.82 -28.39
C LEU A 72 -9.09 -37.65 -27.54
N LYS A 73 -8.39 -38.63 -28.13
CA LYS A 73 -7.35 -39.40 -27.44
C LYS A 73 -6.21 -38.49 -26.95
N LEU A 74 -5.75 -37.54 -27.78
CA LEU A 74 -4.70 -36.59 -27.42
C LEU A 74 -5.12 -35.64 -26.30
N LEU A 75 -6.39 -35.20 -26.29
CA LEU A 75 -6.98 -34.42 -25.19
C LEU A 75 -7.02 -35.21 -23.89
N ASN A 76 -7.52 -36.45 -23.92
CA ASN A 76 -7.59 -37.32 -22.74
C ASN A 76 -6.21 -37.64 -22.16
N GLN A 77 -5.19 -37.78 -23.02
CA GLN A 77 -3.80 -37.98 -22.61
C GLN A 77 -3.07 -36.69 -22.19
N ARG A 78 -3.73 -35.53 -22.18
CA ARG A 78 -3.15 -34.19 -21.93
C ARG A 78 -1.96 -33.83 -22.82
N ARG A 79 -1.78 -34.52 -23.96
CA ARG A 79 -0.66 -34.23 -24.87
C ARG A 79 -0.77 -32.83 -25.46
N LEU A 80 -1.99 -32.38 -25.75
CA LEU A 80 -2.24 -31.03 -26.28
C LEU A 80 -1.89 -29.93 -25.28
N GLU A 81 -2.13 -30.16 -23.99
CA GLU A 81 -1.72 -29.23 -22.94
C GLU A 81 -0.20 -29.10 -22.86
N ASN A 82 0.52 -30.23 -22.95
CA ASN A 82 1.98 -30.22 -22.97
C ASN A 82 2.53 -29.51 -24.22
N LEU A 83 1.90 -29.68 -25.38
CA LEU A 83 2.27 -28.95 -26.60
C LEU A 83 2.02 -27.45 -26.43
N LYS A 84 0.87 -27.07 -25.88
CA LYS A 84 0.54 -25.67 -25.58
C LYS A 84 1.60 -25.08 -24.65
N GLU A 85 1.94 -25.77 -23.58
CA GLU A 85 2.96 -25.33 -22.63
C GLU A 85 4.33 -25.15 -23.30
N LYS A 86 4.76 -26.15 -24.09
CA LYS A 86 6.01 -26.07 -24.84
C LYS A 86 6.06 -24.83 -25.74
N TRP A 87 5.01 -24.60 -26.52
CA TRP A 87 4.96 -23.46 -27.44
C TRP A 87 4.71 -22.11 -26.78
N TRP A 88 4.11 -22.03 -25.60
CA TRP A 88 3.82 -20.74 -24.96
C TRP A 88 4.79 -20.38 -23.83
N ASN A 89 5.34 -21.36 -23.13
CA ASN A 89 6.24 -21.13 -22.00
C ASN A 89 7.71 -21.35 -22.36
N GLN A 90 8.02 -22.31 -23.24
CA GLN A 90 9.39 -22.68 -23.64
C GLN A 90 9.80 -22.12 -25.01
N ASN A 91 9.12 -21.06 -25.46
CA ASN A 91 9.40 -20.46 -26.76
C ASN A 91 10.64 -19.57 -26.68
N GLU A 92 11.63 -19.79 -27.55
CA GLU A 92 12.90 -19.03 -27.56
C GLU A 92 12.69 -17.55 -27.92
N GLU A 93 11.64 -17.24 -28.68
CA GLU A 93 11.29 -15.87 -29.05
C GLU A 93 10.54 -15.11 -27.95
N LYS A 94 10.18 -15.78 -26.86
CA LYS A 94 9.57 -15.11 -25.70
C LYS A 94 10.60 -14.19 -25.08
N LYS A 95 10.34 -12.89 -25.14
CA LYS A 95 11.17 -11.92 -24.42
C LYS A 95 10.79 -11.94 -22.95
N GLU A 96 11.81 -11.98 -22.09
CA GLU A 96 11.62 -11.68 -20.67
C GLU A 96 11.41 -10.18 -20.52
N CYS A 97 10.18 -9.74 -20.76
CA CYS A 97 9.75 -8.42 -20.38
C CYS A 97 9.73 -8.39 -18.85
N GLN A 98 10.40 -7.43 -18.22
CA GLN A 98 10.06 -7.07 -16.86
C GLN A 98 8.60 -6.65 -16.89
N ASP A 99 7.71 -7.57 -16.50
CA ASP A 99 6.32 -7.26 -16.26
C ASP A 99 6.33 -6.24 -15.12
N SER A 100 6.38 -4.96 -15.46
CA SER A 100 6.17 -3.85 -14.53
C SER A 100 4.84 -4.02 -13.79
N LYS A 101 3.90 -4.78 -14.37
CA LYS A 101 2.66 -5.25 -13.74
C LYS A 101 2.88 -6.24 -12.57
N LYS A 102 3.83 -7.17 -12.65
CA LYS A 102 4.13 -8.10 -11.54
C LYS A 102 4.86 -7.44 -10.37
N GLN A 103 5.60 -6.37 -10.62
CA GLN A 103 6.21 -5.57 -9.55
C GLN A 103 5.23 -4.57 -8.92
N SER A 104 4.08 -4.30 -9.56
CA SER A 104 3.06 -3.36 -9.09
C SER A 104 1.79 -4.00 -8.49
N ASP A 105 1.62 -5.32 -8.58
CA ASP A 105 0.48 -6.04 -7.97
C ASP A 105 0.59 -6.15 -6.43
N GLY A 106 1.76 -5.80 -5.86
CA GLY A 106 1.90 -5.47 -4.45
C GLY A 106 1.73 -3.98 -4.24
N ILE A 107 1.04 -3.57 -3.17
CA ILE A 107 0.79 -2.17 -2.75
C ILE A 107 2.07 -1.34 -2.95
N SER A 108 2.15 -0.60 -4.06
CA SER A 108 3.33 0.19 -4.37
C SER A 108 3.47 1.33 -3.36
N ILE A 109 4.71 1.60 -2.95
CA ILE A 109 5.09 2.66 -2.00
C ILE A 109 4.46 4.03 -2.37
N ASN A 110 4.25 4.28 -3.67
CA ASN A 110 3.61 5.49 -4.19
C ASN A 110 2.15 5.66 -3.72
N ASN A 111 1.38 4.57 -3.60
CA ASN A 111 -0.03 4.65 -3.18
C ASN A 111 -0.18 4.74 -1.66
N ILE A 112 0.76 4.19 -0.88
CA ILE A 112 0.73 4.25 0.57
C ILE A 112 1.47 5.48 1.13
N GLY A 113 2.06 6.32 0.27
CA GLY A 113 2.75 7.55 0.68
C GLY A 113 1.90 8.50 1.54
N GLY A 114 0.57 8.51 1.33
CA GLY A 114 -0.35 9.35 2.10
C GLY A 114 -0.36 9.06 3.61
N VAL A 115 -0.30 7.78 4.02
CA VAL A 115 -0.35 7.43 5.46
C VAL A 115 0.93 7.84 6.18
N PHE A 116 2.08 7.71 5.53
CA PHE A 116 3.37 8.12 6.09
C PHE A 116 3.44 9.63 6.33
N ILE A 117 2.90 10.43 5.40
CA ILE A 117 2.88 11.90 5.53
C ILE A 117 2.00 12.33 6.72
N VAL A 118 0.82 11.73 6.89
CA VAL A 118 -0.08 12.05 8.01
C VAL A 118 0.56 11.70 9.35
N ILE A 119 1.22 10.54 9.45
CA ILE A 119 1.95 10.13 10.66
C ILE A 119 3.07 11.13 10.98
N PHE A 120 3.85 11.54 9.98
CA PHE A 120 4.98 12.46 10.16
C PHE A 120 4.52 13.83 10.68
N ILE A 121 3.44 14.37 10.11
CA ILE A 121 2.83 15.62 10.57
C ILE A 121 2.31 15.47 12.01
N GLY A 122 1.67 14.34 12.33
CA GLY A 122 1.20 14.06 13.68
C GLY A 122 2.31 14.05 14.73
N VAL A 123 3.46 13.45 14.41
CA VAL A 123 4.64 13.43 15.29
C VAL A 123 5.19 14.85 15.49
N ILE A 124 5.31 15.64 14.42
CA ILE A 124 5.81 17.02 14.51
C ILE A 124 4.89 17.89 15.39
N LEU A 125 3.58 17.82 15.18
CA LEU A 125 2.62 18.59 15.99
C LEU A 125 2.62 18.17 17.45
N ALA A 126 2.79 16.87 17.74
CA ALA A 126 2.93 16.37 19.10
C ALA A 126 4.19 16.93 19.78
N CYS A 127 5.33 16.92 19.09
CA CYS A 127 6.58 17.49 19.59
C CYS A 127 6.46 19.00 19.85
N ILE A 128 5.86 19.76 18.93
CA ILE A 128 5.65 21.20 19.10
C ILE A 128 4.77 21.49 20.32
N THR A 129 3.66 20.75 20.46
CA THR A 129 2.73 20.90 21.60
C THR A 129 3.45 20.64 22.93
N LEU A 130 4.28 19.58 22.99
CA LEU A 130 5.07 19.25 24.17
C LEU A 130 6.05 20.37 24.56
N VAL A 131 6.77 20.93 23.58
CA VAL A 131 7.74 22.01 23.81
C VAL A 131 7.05 23.27 24.32
N ILE A 132 5.90 23.64 23.74
CA ILE A 132 5.13 24.82 24.15
C ILE A 132 4.63 24.66 25.59
N GLU A 133 4.07 23.51 25.94
CA GLU A 133 3.59 23.25 27.30
C GLU A 133 4.73 23.24 28.31
N TYR A 134 5.87 22.64 27.98
CA TYR A 134 7.06 22.64 28.82
C TYR A 134 7.58 24.06 29.10
N TRP A 135 7.66 24.91 28.08
CA TRP A 135 8.07 26.31 28.25
C TRP A 135 7.06 27.12 29.07
N TYR A 136 5.76 26.91 28.85
CA TYR A 136 4.72 27.58 29.61
C TYR A 136 4.76 27.19 31.09
N PHE A 137 4.95 25.91 31.39
CA PHE A 137 5.04 25.41 32.77
C PHE A 137 6.29 25.95 33.48
N LYS A 138 7.46 25.86 32.83
CA LYS A 138 8.72 26.39 33.36
C LYS A 138 8.67 27.90 33.66
N LYS A 139 8.02 28.69 32.80
CA LYS A 139 7.83 30.14 33.02
C LYS A 139 6.81 30.44 34.12
N LYS A 140 5.90 29.52 34.42
CA LYS A 140 4.93 29.67 35.51
C LYS A 140 5.55 29.38 36.88
N GLU A 141 6.48 28.42 36.95
CA GLU A 141 7.24 28.15 38.17
C GLU A 141 8.24 29.27 38.53
N SER A 142 8.80 29.97 37.54
CA SER A 142 9.64 31.16 37.81
C SER A 142 8.88 32.40 38.29
N ASN A 143 7.55 32.39 38.29
CA ASN A 143 6.69 33.50 38.78
C ASN A 143 5.99 33.19 40.12
N VAL A 144 6.32 32.09 40.79
CA VAL A 144 5.81 31.77 42.14
C VAL A 144 6.99 31.55 43.10
N VAL A 145 7.62 32.65 43.51
CA VAL A 145 8.34 32.73 44.79
C VAL A 145 8.06 34.10 45.40
N THR A 146 7.13 34.17 46.36
CA THR A 146 7.25 34.85 47.68
C THR A 146 5.88 35.01 48.36
N ILE A 147 5.59 34.21 49.39
CA ILE A 147 4.98 34.71 50.64
C ILE A 147 5.75 34.12 51.82
N SER A 148 6.67 34.95 52.34
CA SER A 148 6.89 35.28 53.76
C SER A 148 7.06 34.15 54.78
N ASP A 149 8.31 33.73 54.98
CA ASP A 149 8.80 33.20 56.26
C ASP A 149 9.01 34.34 57.26
N LYS A 150 8.08 34.56 58.22
CA LYS A 150 8.36 35.23 59.52
C LYS A 150 7.29 34.88 60.58
N ASN A 151 7.58 33.97 61.52
CA ASN A 151 7.25 34.21 62.94
C ASN A 151 8.04 33.34 63.96
N LYS A 152 8.78 34.06 64.81
CA LYS A 152 9.24 33.80 66.20
C LYS A 152 10.13 32.62 66.58
N ASN A 153 11.39 33.01 66.79
CA ASN A 153 12.33 32.48 67.79
C ASN A 153 11.76 32.48 69.22
N GLN A 154 12.03 31.43 69.99
CA GLN A 154 12.60 31.34 71.37
C GLN A 154 12.97 29.84 71.55
N GLY A 155 14.04 29.33 72.17
CA GLY A 155 15.09 29.81 73.04
C GLY A 155 15.89 28.56 73.49
N PHE A 156 17.12 28.79 73.92
CA PHE A 156 18.19 27.91 74.41
C PHE A 156 17.81 26.79 75.42
N ALA A 157 18.41 25.58 75.26
CA ALA A 157 19.19 24.79 76.25
C ALA A 157 18.88 23.27 76.42
N ILE A 158 19.98 22.49 76.48
CA ILE A 158 20.27 21.19 77.15
C ILE A 158 19.63 19.87 76.67
N GLY A 159 20.49 18.88 76.39
CA GLY A 159 20.22 17.48 76.72
C GLY A 159 20.62 16.44 75.66
N ASN A 160 21.68 15.67 75.94
CA ASN A 160 21.94 14.38 75.30
C ASN A 160 20.73 13.45 75.44
N LEU A 161 20.41 12.67 74.40
CA LEU A 161 20.02 11.24 74.44
C LEU A 161 19.39 10.82 73.09
N GLN A 162 20.00 9.83 72.43
CA GLN A 162 19.34 8.95 71.47
C GLN A 162 18.36 8.05 72.25
N PRO A 163 17.14 7.70 71.77
CA PRO A 163 16.96 6.72 70.69
C PRO A 163 15.72 6.86 69.76
N ASN A 164 15.84 6.25 68.57
CA ASN A 164 14.82 5.55 67.75
C ASN A 164 13.52 6.28 67.32
N ASN A 165 13.42 6.58 66.01
CA ASN A 165 12.52 5.86 65.09
C ASN A 165 12.60 6.44 63.67
N HIS A 166 13.04 5.59 62.74
CA HIS A 166 13.07 5.85 61.31
C HIS A 166 11.65 5.69 60.73
N LEU A 167 10.98 6.80 60.39
CA LEU A 167 9.85 6.79 59.46
C LEU A 167 10.16 7.68 58.25
N THR A 168 10.46 7.03 57.14
CA THR A 168 10.44 7.62 55.80
C THR A 168 9.02 8.04 55.41
N PRO A 169 8.81 9.23 54.84
CA PRO A 169 7.62 9.47 54.03
C PRO A 169 7.80 8.81 52.66
N ARG A 170 6.92 7.85 52.35
CA ARG A 170 6.73 7.32 50.98
C ARG A 170 6.36 8.48 50.05
N THR A 171 7.24 8.84 49.14
CA THR A 171 6.84 9.57 47.92
C THR A 171 6.18 8.56 46.98
N ASN A 172 4.84 8.51 46.99
CA ASN A 172 4.09 7.71 46.02
C ASN A 172 4.24 8.34 44.62
N PHE A 173 4.95 7.65 43.74
CA PHE A 173 5.18 8.03 42.33
C PHE A 173 3.91 7.96 41.46
N ASN A 174 2.77 7.56 42.03
CA ASN A 174 1.52 7.29 41.31
C ASN A 174 0.59 8.51 41.19
N THR A 175 0.82 9.61 41.92
CA THR A 175 -0.12 10.74 41.95
C THR A 175 0.18 11.84 40.94
N ASP A 176 1.32 11.82 40.26
CA ASP A 176 1.69 12.88 39.31
C ASP A 176 1.24 12.58 37.86
N PHE A 177 1.09 11.31 37.49
CA PHE A 177 0.55 10.92 36.18
C PHE A 177 -0.99 10.99 36.09
N GLY A 178 -1.69 10.97 37.23
CA GLY A 178 -3.16 10.95 37.29
C GLY A 178 -3.84 12.29 37.03
N MET A 179 -3.14 13.42 37.21
CA MET A 179 -3.75 14.75 37.10
C MET A 179 -3.85 15.26 35.64
N ASN A 180 -3.12 14.64 34.71
CA ASN A 180 -3.03 15.11 33.33
C ASN A 180 -3.96 14.36 32.34
N GLN A 181 -4.39 13.14 32.68
CA GLN A 181 -5.24 12.33 31.82
C GLN A 181 -6.64 12.93 31.62
N GLU A 182 -7.21 13.54 32.67
CA GLU A 182 -8.51 14.23 32.63
C GLU A 182 -8.50 15.49 31.76
N ARG A 183 -7.39 16.25 31.73
CA ARG A 183 -7.25 17.43 30.84
C ARG A 183 -7.00 17.01 29.39
N MET A 184 -6.21 15.95 29.18
CA MET A 184 -5.96 15.39 27.85
C MET A 184 -7.24 14.80 27.24
N LEU A 185 -8.06 14.07 28.03
CA LEU A 185 -9.35 13.53 27.58
C LEU A 185 -10.40 14.61 27.26
N ARG A 186 -10.36 15.77 27.93
CA ARG A 186 -11.21 16.92 27.56
C ARG A 186 -10.76 17.55 26.25
N ARG A 187 -9.45 17.66 26.00
CA ARG A 187 -8.91 18.17 24.74
C ARG A 187 -9.15 17.21 23.57
N LEU A 188 -9.04 15.89 23.80
CA LEU A 188 -9.36 14.86 22.81
C LEU A 188 -10.86 14.84 22.45
N ARG A 189 -11.76 15.10 23.39
CA ARG A 189 -13.20 15.24 23.11
C ARG A 189 -13.51 16.49 22.27
N ALA A 190 -12.79 17.60 22.48
CA ALA A 190 -12.97 18.81 21.69
C ALA A 190 -12.45 18.64 20.24
N THR A 191 -11.29 18.00 20.05
CA THR A 191 -10.73 17.75 18.71
C THR A 191 -11.53 16.68 17.93
N LYS A 192 -12.08 15.66 18.61
CA LYS A 192 -13.00 14.68 17.98
C LYS A 192 -14.26 15.35 17.41
N LYS A 193 -14.80 16.37 18.07
CA LYS A 193 -15.97 17.13 17.59
C LYS A 193 -15.64 17.99 16.36
N SER A 194 -14.44 18.58 16.33
CA SER A 194 -13.97 19.37 15.19
C SER A 194 -13.65 18.51 13.97
N PHE A 195 -13.04 17.34 14.15
CA PHE A 195 -12.75 16.40 13.06
C PHE A 195 -14.03 15.81 12.45
N ASN A 196 -15.01 15.46 13.29
CA ASN A 196 -16.30 14.91 12.81
C ASN A 196 -17.15 15.96 12.05
N SER A 197 -16.90 17.26 12.25
CA SER A 197 -17.52 18.33 11.46
C SER A 197 -16.84 18.57 10.11
N PHE A 198 -15.56 18.21 9.99
CA PHE A 198 -14.80 18.33 8.74
C PHE A 198 -15.07 17.15 7.80
N VAL A 199 -15.25 15.95 8.36
CA VAL A 199 -15.55 14.73 7.60
C VAL A 199 -16.99 14.71 7.06
N ASN A 200 -17.96 15.32 7.74
CA ASN A 200 -19.36 15.37 7.29
C ASN A 200 -19.68 16.49 6.27
N ASN A 201 -18.66 17.20 5.77
CA ASN A 201 -18.82 18.30 4.81
C ASN A 201 -18.09 18.06 3.49
N TYR A 202 -17.77 16.78 3.21
CA TYR A 202 -17.27 16.27 1.93
C TYR A 202 -17.99 14.97 1.59
#